data_AF-A0AAW2VSC1-F1
#
_entry.id   AF-A0AAW2VSC1-F1
#
_cell.length_a   1.000
_cell.length_b   1.000
_cell.length_c   1.000
_cell.angle_alpha   90.00
_cell.angle_beta   90.00
_cell.angle_gamma   90.00
#
_symmetry.space_group_name_H-M   'P 1'
#
loop_
_entity.id
_entity.type
_entity.pdbx_description
1 polymer ?
#
loop_
_entity_poly.entity_id
_entity_poly.type
_entity_poly.pdbx_seq_one_letter_code
_entity_poly.pdbx_strand_id
1 'polypeptide(L)'
;MKFVEGTSNNYTSSMKKFFLAAMGLWLQGYDPVIKVLSRDIDIRLNHRVKKIVNGYKKVVVTVEDGRNFIADAAIVTVPLGILKANLIEFEPKLPEWKLSAISDLGVGNENKIALRFDHVFWPNVEFLGVVATTSYSCGYFLNLHKATGHPVLVYMAAGALSYDLEKLSDEAAANFVMLQLKQMFPDATEPVQYLVSRWGMDPNILGCYSYDAVGNSDDIYDRLRAPVGNLFFGGEAVSVDHQGSVHGAYSAGTMAAESCQRHLMQGLGSLERIPLAACREEIIETTIPLQISRL
;
A
#
# COMPACT_ATOMS: atom_id res chain seq x y z
N MET A 1 -7.92 -16.87 23.37
CA MET A 1 -6.57 -17.46 23.39
C MET A 1 -5.80 -16.79 24.53
N LYS A 2 -5.45 -17.52 25.60
CA LYS A 2 -4.74 -16.97 26.76
C LYS A 2 -3.27 -16.79 26.39
N PHE A 3 -2.73 -15.59 26.54
CA PHE A 3 -1.28 -15.37 26.46
C PHE A 3 -0.65 -15.77 27.80
N VAL A 4 0.32 -16.68 27.73
CA VAL A 4 1.24 -17.03 28.82
C VAL A 4 2.37 -15.99 28.82
N GLU A 5 2.63 -15.39 29.97
CA GLU A 5 3.74 -14.45 30.18
C GLU A 5 5.09 -15.17 30.13
N GLY A 6 6.04 -14.58 29.40
CA GLY A 6 7.43 -15.03 29.34
C GLY A 6 8.36 -13.87 28.99
N THR A 7 9.00 -13.31 30.02
CA THR A 7 10.29 -12.59 30.06
C THR A 7 10.54 -11.41 29.10
N SER A 8 10.39 -10.22 29.68
CA SER A 8 11.12 -8.95 29.50
C SER A 8 12.05 -8.75 28.29
N ASN A 9 11.69 -7.76 27.46
CA ASN A 9 12.64 -6.88 26.80
C ASN A 9 12.10 -5.44 26.80
N ASN A 10 12.94 -4.47 27.16
CA ASN A 10 12.62 -3.06 27.43
C ASN A 10 11.98 -2.28 26.26
N TYR A 11 11.80 -2.90 25.09
CA TYR A 11 11.10 -2.32 23.94
C TYR A 11 9.57 -2.35 24.06
N THR A 12 9.02 -3.29 24.83
CA THR A 12 7.55 -3.46 24.98
C THR A 12 6.89 -2.36 25.80
N SER A 13 7.63 -1.64 26.65
CA SER A 13 7.07 -0.57 27.49
C SER A 13 6.75 0.70 26.70
N SER A 14 7.43 0.96 25.58
CA SER A 14 7.19 2.19 24.79
C SER A 14 5.99 2.08 23.85
N MET A 15 5.61 0.86 23.44
CA MET A 15 4.48 0.62 22.53
C MET A 15 3.12 0.63 23.23
N LYS A 16 3.06 0.41 24.54
CA LYS A 16 1.79 0.44 25.30
C LYS A 16 1.08 1.80 25.29
N LYS A 17 1.77 2.90 24.94
CA LYS A 17 1.16 4.24 24.78
C LYS A 17 0.47 4.46 23.42
N PHE A 18 0.59 3.54 22.47
CA PHE A 18 0.10 3.72 21.10
C PHE A 18 -1.21 3.00 20.78
N PHE A 19 -1.72 2.14 21.67
CA PHE A 19 -2.88 1.30 21.41
C PHE A 19 -3.95 1.50 22.48
N LEU A 20 -5.14 1.93 22.06
CA LEU A 20 -6.38 1.77 22.81
C LEU A 20 -7.21 0.69 22.09
N ALA A 21 -7.44 -0.44 22.77
CA ALA A 21 -8.17 -1.64 22.32
C ALA A 21 -7.40 -2.64 21.41
N ALA A 22 -7.95 -3.87 21.32
CA ALA A 22 -7.35 -5.04 20.66
C ALA A 22 -7.09 -4.86 19.15
N MET A 23 -7.74 -3.87 18.53
CA MET A 23 -7.36 -3.24 17.25
C MET A 23 -7.11 -1.76 17.56
N GLY A 24 -5.88 -1.40 17.91
CA GLY A 24 -5.60 -0.03 18.34
C GLY A 24 -5.51 0.95 17.18
N LEU A 25 -6.06 2.15 17.39
CA LEU A 25 -5.87 3.28 16.50
C LEU A 25 -4.49 3.92 16.75
N TRP A 26 -3.68 4.02 15.69
CA TRP A 26 -2.41 4.73 15.73
C TRP A 26 -2.66 6.25 15.79
N LEU A 27 -2.59 6.84 16.98
CA LEU A 27 -2.94 8.25 17.21
C LEU A 27 -2.08 9.26 16.42
N GLN A 28 -0.85 8.89 16.07
CA GLN A 28 0.05 9.71 15.25
C GLN A 28 0.00 9.36 13.76
N GLY A 29 -0.94 8.48 13.37
CA GLY A 29 -0.96 7.86 12.05
C GLY A 29 0.23 6.91 11.82
N TYR A 30 0.32 6.37 10.60
CA TYR A 30 1.42 5.48 10.19
C TYR A 30 2.66 6.23 9.71
N ASP A 31 2.59 7.54 9.46
CA ASP A 31 3.69 8.35 8.93
C ASP A 31 5.00 8.24 9.76
N PRO A 32 4.99 8.26 11.11
CA PRO A 32 6.20 8.05 11.89
C PRO A 32 6.90 6.71 11.63
N VAL A 33 6.13 5.65 11.36
CA VAL A 33 6.68 4.32 11.03
C VAL A 33 7.39 4.39 9.68
N ILE A 34 6.74 4.98 8.68
CA ILE A 34 7.32 5.15 7.34
C ILE A 34 8.60 5.99 7.39
N LYS A 35 8.60 7.09 8.16
CA LYS A 35 9.77 7.96 8.36
C LYS A 35 10.96 7.27 9.02
N VAL A 36 10.72 6.27 9.86
CA VAL A 36 11.80 5.48 10.46
C VAL A 36 12.34 4.47 9.46
N LEU A 37 11.44 3.78 8.74
CA LEU A 37 11.82 2.80 7.73
C LEU A 37 12.53 3.41 6.51
N SER A 38 12.30 4.69 6.22
CA SER A 38 12.91 5.41 5.10
C SER A 38 14.28 6.02 5.41
N ARG A 39 14.79 5.91 6.64
CA ARG A 39 16.11 6.44 7.00
C ARG A 39 17.20 5.69 6.26
N ASP A 40 18.17 6.44 5.75
CA ASP A 40 19.37 5.92 5.09
C ASP A 40 19.08 5.07 3.83
N ILE A 41 17.90 5.27 3.21
CA ILE A 41 17.52 4.68 1.92
C ILE A 41 17.59 5.78 0.84
N ASP A 42 18.19 5.45 -0.31
CA ASP A 42 18.14 6.32 -1.50
C ASP A 42 16.75 6.27 -2.13
N ILE A 43 15.90 7.25 -1.78
CA ILE A 43 14.51 7.36 -2.26
C ILE A 43 14.40 8.44 -3.33
N ARG A 44 13.97 8.05 -4.53
CA ARG A 44 13.77 8.95 -5.67
C ARG A 44 12.28 9.25 -5.87
N LEU A 45 11.79 10.34 -5.28
CA LEU A 45 10.41 10.84 -5.48
C LEU A 45 10.24 11.47 -6.87
N ASN A 46 9.02 11.52 -7.41
CA ASN A 46 8.72 12.04 -8.75
C ASN A 46 9.41 11.27 -9.89
N HIS A 47 9.61 9.96 -9.73
CA HIS A 47 10.20 9.06 -10.73
C HIS A 47 9.20 7.96 -11.08
N ARG A 48 8.12 8.33 -11.78
CA ARG A 48 7.07 7.38 -12.16
C ARG A 48 7.60 6.38 -13.18
N VAL A 49 7.65 5.10 -12.82
CA VAL A 49 8.10 4.03 -13.71
C VAL A 49 7.09 3.82 -14.84
N LYS A 50 7.58 3.72 -16.08
CA LYS A 50 6.78 3.46 -17.28
C LYS A 50 7.11 2.13 -17.95
N LYS A 51 8.36 1.69 -17.85
CA LYS A 51 8.82 0.45 -18.49
C LYS A 51 9.86 -0.26 -17.63
N ILE A 52 9.79 -1.59 -17.60
CA ILE A 52 10.75 -2.47 -16.94
C ILE A 52 11.19 -3.53 -17.96
N VAL A 53 12.47 -3.49 -18.33
CA VAL A 53 13.11 -4.49 -19.18
C VAL A 53 13.87 -5.49 -18.30
N ASN A 54 13.43 -6.74 -18.29
CA ASN A 54 14.05 -7.85 -17.57
C ASN A 54 14.96 -8.63 -18.53
N GLY A 55 16.21 -8.18 -18.64
CA GLY A 55 17.22 -8.77 -19.50
C GLY A 55 18.00 -9.91 -18.85
N TYR A 56 19.01 -10.42 -19.55
CA TYR A 56 19.91 -11.44 -19.00
C TYR A 56 20.80 -10.82 -17.91
N LYS A 57 20.56 -11.20 -16.65
CA LYS A 57 21.25 -10.75 -15.42
C LYS A 57 21.08 -9.28 -15.01
N LYS A 58 20.38 -8.45 -15.78
CA LYS A 58 20.14 -7.04 -15.47
C LYS A 58 18.67 -6.67 -15.69
N VAL A 59 18.20 -5.72 -14.89
CA VAL A 59 16.91 -5.07 -15.04
C VAL A 59 17.16 -3.60 -15.37
N VAL A 60 16.46 -3.09 -16.39
CA VAL A 60 16.44 -1.67 -16.75
C VAL A 60 15.07 -1.11 -16.46
N VAL A 61 15.01 -0.08 -15.63
CA VAL A 61 13.78 0.62 -15.24
C VAL A 61 13.79 2.01 -15.89
N THR A 62 12.84 2.26 -16.78
CA THR A 62 12.66 3.55 -17.44
C THR A 62 11.52 4.32 -16.77
N VAL A 63 11.80 5.56 -16.38
CA VAL A 63 10.81 6.47 -15.79
C VAL A 63 10.23 7.40 -16.85
N GLU A 64 9.15 8.11 -16.50
CA GLU A 64 8.34 8.91 -17.44
C GLU A 64 9.11 9.99 -18.22
N ASP A 65 10.18 10.55 -17.65
CA ASP A 65 11.05 11.51 -18.34
C ASP A 65 12.14 10.87 -19.20
N GLY A 66 12.14 9.54 -19.36
CA GLY A 66 13.06 8.79 -20.20
C GLY A 66 14.37 8.39 -19.51
N ARG A 67 14.62 8.79 -18.25
CA ARG A 67 15.79 8.33 -17.51
C ARG A 67 15.72 6.83 -17.22
N ASN A 68 16.88 6.19 -17.24
CA ASN A 68 17.03 4.75 -17.01
C ASN A 68 17.81 4.48 -15.72
N PHE A 69 17.35 3.49 -14.96
CA PHE A 69 18.04 2.91 -13.82
C PHE A 69 18.37 1.46 -14.13
N ILE A 70 19.59 1.02 -13.80
CA ILE A 70 20.06 -0.34 -14.09
C ILE A 70 20.41 -1.03 -12.78
N ALA A 71 19.91 -2.24 -12.57
CA ALA A 71 20.18 -3.06 -11.40
C ALA A 71 20.33 -4.54 -11.78
N ASP A 72 20.84 -5.36 -10.87
CA ASP A 72 20.89 -6.83 -11.04
C ASP A 72 19.50 -7.48 -10.89
N ALA A 73 18.64 -6.88 -10.07
CA ALA A 73 17.26 -7.30 -9.84
C ALA A 73 16.38 -6.12 -9.44
N ALA A 74 15.06 -6.27 -9.54
CA ALA A 74 14.08 -5.28 -9.10
C ALA A 74 12.98 -5.93 -8.26
N ILE A 75 12.55 -5.23 -7.21
CA ILE A 75 11.37 -5.59 -6.42
C ILE A 75 10.24 -4.64 -6.80
N VAL A 76 9.14 -5.20 -7.31
CA VAL A 76 7.94 -4.48 -7.71
C VAL A 76 6.96 -4.49 -6.54
N THR A 77 6.67 -3.31 -6.00
CA THR A 77 5.75 -3.10 -4.88
C THR A 77 4.61 -2.13 -5.21
N VAL A 78 4.37 -1.89 -6.51
CA VAL A 78 3.28 -1.02 -6.94
C VAL A 78 1.91 -1.63 -6.57
N PRO A 79 0.89 -0.82 -6.27
CA PRO A 79 -0.43 -1.32 -5.94
C PRO A 79 -1.02 -2.23 -7.03
N LEU A 80 -1.86 -3.19 -6.63
CA LEU A 80 -2.51 -4.10 -7.57
C LEU A 80 -3.31 -3.35 -8.64
N GLY A 81 -3.96 -2.23 -8.29
CA GLY A 81 -4.66 -1.36 -9.24
C GLY A 81 -3.76 -0.87 -10.39
N ILE A 82 -2.49 -0.56 -10.12
CA ILE A 82 -1.51 -0.16 -11.14
C ILE A 82 -1.15 -1.32 -12.06
N LEU A 83 -0.98 -2.53 -11.52
CA LEU A 83 -0.71 -3.74 -12.31
C LEU A 83 -1.90 -4.08 -13.21
N LYS A 84 -3.13 -4.01 -12.69
CA LYS A 84 -4.36 -4.27 -13.45
C LYS A 84 -4.61 -3.25 -14.56
N ALA A 85 -4.28 -1.99 -14.32
CA ALA A 85 -4.40 -0.93 -15.30
C ALA A 85 -3.30 -0.97 -16.39
N ASN A 86 -2.34 -1.89 -16.28
CA ASN A 86 -1.26 -2.08 -17.24
C ASN A 86 -0.49 -0.78 -17.55
N LEU A 87 -0.24 0.04 -16.51
CA LEU A 87 0.42 1.34 -16.64
C LEU A 87 1.95 1.26 -16.74
N ILE A 88 2.52 0.08 -16.45
CA ILE A 88 3.94 -0.24 -16.56
C ILE A 88 4.10 -1.32 -17.63
N GLU A 89 4.87 -1.03 -18.67
CA GLU A 89 5.23 -1.99 -19.69
C GLU A 89 6.32 -2.93 -19.15
N PHE A 90 6.10 -4.24 -19.27
CA PHE A 90 7.12 -5.25 -18.95
C PHE A 90 7.65 -5.87 -20.23
N GLU A 91 8.98 -5.91 -20.39
CA GLU A 91 9.67 -6.54 -21.52
C GLU A 91 10.72 -7.56 -21.04
N PRO A 92 10.60 -8.86 -21.36
CA PRO A 92 9.47 -9.49 -22.03
C PRO A 92 8.17 -9.36 -21.21
N LYS A 93 7.03 -9.51 -21.88
CA LYS A 93 5.71 -9.50 -21.25
C LYS A 93 5.70 -10.52 -20.09
N LEU A 94 5.06 -10.15 -18.98
CA LEU A 94 4.86 -11.08 -17.86
C LEU A 94 4.16 -12.36 -18.36
N PRO A 95 4.52 -13.53 -17.81
CA PRO A 95 3.94 -14.79 -18.23
C PRO A 95 2.45 -14.87 -17.88
N GLU A 96 1.70 -15.68 -18.63
CA GLU A 96 0.23 -15.74 -18.53
C GLU A 96 -0.26 -16.09 -17.12
N TRP A 97 0.43 -17.00 -16.42
CA TRP A 97 0.09 -17.37 -15.04
C TRP A 97 0.15 -16.18 -14.07
N LYS A 98 1.04 -15.22 -14.32
CA LYS A 98 1.18 -13.99 -13.52
C LYS A 98 0.08 -13.00 -13.86
N LEU A 99 -0.20 -12.83 -15.16
CA LEU A 99 -1.22 -11.90 -15.65
C LEU A 99 -2.62 -12.32 -15.20
N SER A 100 -2.94 -13.62 -15.28
CA SER A 100 -4.19 -14.16 -14.72
C SER A 100 -4.27 -13.88 -13.22
N ALA A 101 -3.22 -14.13 -12.42
CA ALA A 101 -3.27 -13.84 -10.98
C ALA A 101 -3.51 -12.35 -10.67
N ILE A 102 -2.91 -11.43 -11.45
CA ILE A 102 -3.18 -9.99 -11.36
C ILE A 102 -4.64 -9.67 -11.72
N SER A 103 -5.19 -10.34 -12.73
CA SER A 103 -6.57 -10.14 -13.21
C SER A 103 -7.62 -10.69 -12.25
N ASP A 104 -7.36 -11.84 -11.63
CA ASP A 104 -8.34 -12.58 -10.82
C ASP A 104 -8.51 -11.94 -9.43
N LEU A 105 -7.47 -11.33 -8.87
CA LEU A 105 -7.56 -10.68 -7.56
C LEU A 105 -8.32 -9.35 -7.66
N GLY A 106 -9.29 -9.13 -6.77
CA GLY A 106 -10.09 -7.91 -6.73
C GLY A 106 -9.31 -6.73 -6.14
N VAL A 107 -9.72 -5.50 -6.47
CA VAL A 107 -9.26 -4.26 -5.82
C VAL A 107 -10.47 -3.53 -5.28
N GLY A 108 -10.54 -3.40 -3.95
CA GLY A 108 -11.60 -2.70 -3.26
C GLY A 108 -11.43 -1.19 -3.34
N ASN A 109 -12.52 -0.46 -3.09
CA ASN A 109 -12.49 0.99 -2.96
C ASN A 109 -13.26 1.43 -1.71
N GLU A 110 -12.60 2.23 -0.88
CA GLU A 110 -13.12 2.80 0.35
C GLU A 110 -12.52 4.19 0.55
N ASN A 111 -13.37 5.19 0.74
CA ASN A 111 -12.95 6.57 0.95
C ASN A 111 -13.37 7.09 2.32
N LYS A 112 -12.62 8.09 2.78
CA LYS A 112 -12.80 8.74 4.08
C LYS A 112 -13.14 10.19 3.87
N ILE A 113 -14.18 10.63 4.58
CA ILE A 113 -14.56 12.04 4.67
C ILE A 113 -14.40 12.47 6.11
N ALA A 114 -13.32 13.17 6.41
CA ALA A 114 -13.04 13.70 7.73
C ALA A 114 -13.67 15.09 7.85
N LEU A 115 -14.48 15.30 8.89
CA LEU A 115 -15.17 16.54 9.20
C LEU A 115 -14.71 17.03 10.57
N ARG A 116 -14.16 18.24 10.62
CA ARG A 116 -13.78 18.93 11.87
C ARG A 116 -14.81 19.98 12.20
N PHE A 117 -15.23 20.04 13.47
CA PHE A 117 -16.22 20.99 13.98
C PHE A 117 -15.62 21.92 15.03
N ASP A 118 -16.33 22.97 15.42
CA ASP A 118 -15.92 23.86 16.52
C ASP A 118 -16.11 23.21 17.89
N HIS A 119 -17.16 22.41 18.05
CA HIS A 119 -17.49 21.71 19.29
C HIS A 119 -18.12 20.35 19.00
N VAL A 120 -18.14 19.49 20.02
CA VAL A 120 -18.73 18.14 19.96
C VAL A 120 -20.22 18.23 20.26
N PHE A 121 -21.06 17.70 19.36
CA PHE A 121 -22.52 17.59 19.53
C PHE A 121 -23.02 16.13 19.50
N TRP A 122 -22.11 15.15 19.48
CA TRP A 122 -22.40 13.72 19.45
C TRP A 122 -21.98 13.03 20.77
N PRO A 123 -22.52 11.85 21.11
CA PRO A 123 -22.13 11.14 22.32
C PRO A 123 -20.68 10.65 22.29
N ASN A 124 -20.07 10.46 23.46
CA ASN A 124 -18.68 10.02 23.59
C ASN A 124 -18.50 8.50 23.37
N VAL A 125 -18.75 8.06 22.13
CA VAL A 125 -18.63 6.66 21.66
C VAL A 125 -17.53 6.54 20.61
N GLU A 126 -17.04 5.32 20.35
CA GLU A 126 -15.99 5.04 19.36
C GLU A 126 -16.52 5.19 17.93
N PHE A 127 -17.75 4.72 17.69
CA PHE A 127 -18.37 4.69 16.38
C PHE A 127 -19.83 5.15 16.44
N LEU A 128 -20.28 5.79 15.37
CA LEU A 128 -21.68 6.15 15.15
C LEU A 128 -22.15 5.47 13.86
N GLY A 129 -23.04 4.49 13.97
CA GLY A 129 -23.57 3.77 12.81
C GLY A 129 -24.70 4.54 12.13
N VAL A 130 -24.69 4.60 10.80
CA VAL A 130 -25.77 5.14 9.98
C VAL A 130 -26.65 4.00 9.50
N VAL A 131 -27.89 3.95 10.00
CA VAL A 131 -28.90 3.00 9.52
C VAL A 131 -29.62 3.63 8.35
N ALA A 132 -29.46 3.03 7.17
CA ALA A 132 -30.12 3.48 5.95
C ALA A 132 -31.20 2.48 5.51
N THR A 133 -32.14 2.96 4.69
CA THR A 133 -33.19 2.13 4.07
C THR A 133 -32.64 1.16 3.02
N THR A 134 -31.44 1.42 2.50
CA THR A 134 -30.74 0.59 1.52
C THR A 134 -29.31 0.35 1.98
N SER A 135 -28.74 -0.80 1.61
CA SER A 135 -27.34 -1.11 1.89
C SER A 135 -26.36 -0.14 1.22
N TYR A 136 -26.79 0.58 0.18
CA TYR A 136 -25.98 1.56 -0.55
C TYR A 136 -25.54 2.73 0.33
N SER A 137 -26.41 3.20 1.22
CA SER A 137 -26.12 4.37 2.09
C SER A 137 -25.76 3.97 3.52
N CYS A 138 -25.59 2.67 3.79
CA CYS A 138 -25.08 2.22 5.08
C CYS A 138 -23.63 2.65 5.24
N GLY A 139 -23.30 3.19 6.40
CA GLY A 139 -21.95 3.64 6.72
C GLY A 139 -21.81 3.86 8.21
N TYR A 140 -20.65 4.32 8.62
CA TYR A 140 -20.42 4.69 10.00
C TYR A 140 -19.41 5.83 10.09
N PHE A 141 -19.48 6.57 11.18
CA PHE A 141 -18.47 7.55 11.56
C PHE A 141 -17.53 6.94 12.60
N LEU A 142 -16.24 7.05 12.37
CA LEU A 142 -15.23 6.92 13.41
C LEU A 142 -15.13 8.25 14.18
N ASN A 143 -15.26 8.18 15.50
CA ASN A 143 -15.14 9.34 16.36
C ASN A 143 -13.70 9.56 16.82
N LEU A 144 -12.98 10.45 16.13
CA LEU A 144 -11.59 10.77 16.50
C LEU A 144 -11.49 11.65 17.75
N HIS A 145 -12.58 12.30 18.19
CA HIS A 145 -12.58 13.03 19.46
C HIS A 145 -12.28 12.12 20.64
N LYS A 146 -12.82 10.91 20.66
CA LYS A 146 -12.58 9.96 21.75
C LYS A 146 -11.12 9.54 21.87
N ALA A 147 -10.40 9.50 20.75
CA ALA A 147 -9.02 9.05 20.68
C ALA A 147 -8.01 10.21 20.77
N THR A 148 -8.35 11.40 20.28
CA THR A 148 -7.41 12.52 20.10
C THR A 148 -7.80 13.81 20.83
N GLY A 149 -9.03 13.90 21.36
CA GLY A 149 -9.58 15.13 21.95
C GLY A 149 -9.99 16.19 20.93
N HIS A 150 -9.75 16.00 19.63
CA HIS A 150 -10.17 16.94 18.59
C HIS A 150 -11.59 16.64 18.10
N PRO A 151 -12.47 17.64 17.92
CA PRO A 151 -13.85 17.46 17.45
C PRO A 151 -13.91 17.05 15.97
N VAL A 152 -13.53 15.80 15.68
CA VAL A 152 -13.45 15.25 14.32
C VAL A 152 -14.22 13.94 14.23
N LEU A 153 -15.11 13.86 13.24
CA LEU A 153 -15.76 12.64 12.79
C LEU A 153 -15.23 12.24 11.42
N VAL A 154 -14.99 10.96 11.19
CA VAL A 154 -14.57 10.44 9.88
C VAL A 154 -15.63 9.48 9.37
N TYR A 155 -16.33 9.86 8.31
CA TYR A 155 -17.25 8.98 7.63
C TYR A 155 -16.49 7.99 6.74
N MET A 156 -16.82 6.72 6.88
CA MET A 156 -16.20 5.61 6.17
C MET A 156 -17.14 5.16 5.04
N ALA A 157 -16.80 5.52 3.80
CA ALA A 157 -17.61 5.23 2.62
C ALA A 157 -17.01 4.04 1.85
N ALA A 158 -17.77 2.96 1.70
CA ALA A 158 -17.30 1.74 1.04
C ALA A 158 -18.23 1.33 -0.11
N GLY A 159 -17.78 0.38 -0.93
CA GLY A 159 -18.59 -0.23 -1.99
C GLY A 159 -18.99 0.77 -3.08
N ALA A 160 -20.20 0.59 -3.64
CA ALA A 160 -20.70 1.42 -4.75
C ALA A 160 -20.73 2.91 -4.41
N LEU A 161 -21.08 3.26 -3.17
CA LEU A 161 -21.09 4.66 -2.70
C LEU A 161 -19.72 5.32 -2.81
N SER A 162 -18.64 4.58 -2.52
CA SER A 162 -17.28 5.11 -2.61
C SER A 162 -16.95 5.61 -4.03
N TYR A 163 -17.33 4.84 -5.06
CA TYR A 163 -17.11 5.20 -6.46
C TYR A 163 -17.95 6.41 -6.91
N ASP A 164 -19.14 6.58 -6.36
CA ASP A 164 -19.99 7.72 -6.70
C ASP A 164 -19.54 8.99 -5.98
N LEU A 165 -19.07 8.89 -4.73
CA LEU A 165 -18.49 10.01 -3.99
C LEU A 165 -17.22 10.56 -4.66
N GLU A 166 -16.42 9.71 -5.29
CA GLU A 166 -15.23 10.14 -6.03
C GLU A 166 -15.56 11.11 -7.18
N LYS A 167 -16.77 11.03 -7.76
CA LYS A 167 -17.24 11.90 -8.85
C LYS A 167 -17.71 13.27 -8.37
N LEU A 168 -17.89 13.45 -7.07
CA LEU A 168 -18.34 14.71 -6.47
C LEU A 168 -17.15 15.63 -6.18
N SER A 169 -17.41 16.93 -6.07
CA SER A 169 -16.47 17.87 -5.44
C SER A 169 -16.33 17.57 -3.95
N ASP A 170 -15.24 18.02 -3.32
CA ASP A 170 -15.03 17.83 -1.87
C ASP A 170 -16.19 18.40 -1.04
N GLU A 171 -16.65 19.60 -1.42
CA GLU A 171 -17.79 20.27 -0.79
C GLU A 171 -19.07 19.44 -0.93
N ALA A 172 -19.36 18.91 -2.12
CA ALA A 172 -20.56 18.10 -2.34
C ALA A 172 -20.51 16.78 -1.56
N ALA A 173 -19.34 16.13 -1.46
CA ALA A 173 -19.14 14.94 -0.65
C ALA A 173 -19.28 15.25 0.85
N ALA A 174 -18.71 16.35 1.34
CA ALA A 174 -18.87 16.79 2.72
C ALA A 174 -20.33 17.11 3.05
N ASN A 175 -21.03 17.81 2.16
CA ASN A 175 -22.46 18.12 2.30
C ASN A 175 -23.32 16.85 2.31
N PHE A 176 -23.02 15.86 1.45
CA PHE A 176 -23.70 14.56 1.48
C PHE A 176 -23.57 13.88 2.85
N VAL A 177 -22.36 13.85 3.41
CA VAL A 177 -22.12 13.27 4.73
C VAL A 177 -22.82 14.08 5.84
N MET A 178 -22.83 15.41 5.72
CA MET A 178 -23.56 16.27 6.66
C MET A 178 -25.07 16.04 6.64
N LEU A 179 -25.66 15.70 5.48
CA LEU A 179 -27.08 15.30 5.41
C LEU A 179 -27.35 14.03 6.22
N GLN A 180 -26.43 13.06 6.21
CA GLN A 180 -26.55 11.86 7.04
C GLN A 180 -26.41 12.22 8.52
N LEU A 181 -25.42 13.06 8.85
CA LEU A 181 -25.17 13.47 10.23
C LEU A 181 -26.33 14.26 10.83
N LYS A 182 -26.97 15.14 10.05
CA LYS A 182 -28.16 15.91 10.48
C LYS A 182 -29.41 15.05 10.68
N GLN A 183 -29.51 13.89 10.04
CA GLN A 183 -30.57 12.93 10.35
C GLN A 183 -30.37 12.30 11.74
N MET A 184 -29.11 12.12 12.16
CA MET A 184 -28.78 11.59 13.49
C MET A 184 -28.83 12.68 14.57
N PHE A 185 -28.36 13.89 14.23
CA PHE A 185 -28.25 15.03 15.11
C PHE A 185 -28.80 16.28 14.40
N PRO A 186 -30.11 16.59 14.55
CA PRO A 186 -30.75 17.71 13.84
C PRO A 186 -30.06 19.07 14.05
N ASP A 187 -29.43 19.26 15.21
CA ASP A 187 -28.73 20.48 15.59
C ASP A 187 -27.22 20.48 15.22
N ALA A 188 -26.76 19.50 14.42
CA ALA A 188 -25.38 19.42 13.97
C ALA A 188 -24.96 20.70 13.22
N THR A 189 -23.90 21.35 13.71
CA THR A 189 -23.30 22.51 13.05
C THR A 189 -22.50 22.12 11.81
N GLU A 190 -22.28 23.07 10.91
CA GLU A 190 -21.40 22.85 9.77
C GLU A 190 -19.94 22.60 10.20
N PRO A 191 -19.19 21.78 9.45
CA PRO A 191 -17.78 21.57 9.72
C PRO A 191 -16.97 22.83 9.37
N VAL A 192 -16.00 23.18 10.21
CA VAL A 192 -15.04 24.27 9.94
C VAL A 192 -13.95 23.86 8.96
N GLN A 193 -13.74 22.56 8.78
CA GLN A 193 -12.79 22.00 7.84
C GLN A 193 -13.20 20.57 7.46
N TYR A 194 -12.91 20.18 6.23
CA TYR A 194 -13.11 18.81 5.76
C TYR A 194 -11.96 18.33 4.88
N LEU A 195 -11.79 17.01 4.80
CA LEU A 195 -10.87 16.32 3.89
C LEU A 195 -11.60 15.11 3.28
N VAL A 196 -11.45 14.93 1.97
CA VAL A 196 -12.09 13.85 1.20
C VAL A 196 -11.00 13.06 0.46
N SER A 197 -10.90 11.75 0.71
CA SER A 197 -10.02 10.87 -0.07
C SER A 197 -10.67 10.41 -1.37
N ARG A 198 -9.85 10.08 -2.37
CA ARG A 198 -10.26 9.46 -3.64
C ARG A 198 -9.25 8.42 -4.10
N TRP A 199 -9.12 7.33 -3.34
CA TRP A 199 -8.09 6.32 -3.57
C TRP A 199 -8.26 5.59 -4.92
N GLY A 200 -9.50 5.40 -5.38
CA GLY A 200 -9.81 4.82 -6.69
C GLY A 200 -9.39 5.69 -7.87
N MET A 201 -9.33 7.02 -7.68
CA MET A 201 -8.92 7.97 -8.71
C MET A 201 -7.45 8.41 -8.60
N ASP A 202 -6.74 8.03 -7.54
CA ASP A 202 -5.32 8.38 -7.40
C ASP A 202 -4.52 7.66 -8.51
N PRO A 203 -3.85 8.40 -9.42
CA PRO A 203 -3.16 7.83 -10.57
C PRO A 203 -2.00 6.90 -10.19
N ASN A 204 -1.52 6.94 -8.95
CA ASN A 204 -0.42 6.11 -8.46
C ASN A 204 -0.89 4.94 -7.60
N ILE A 205 -2.21 4.79 -7.38
CA ILE A 205 -2.77 3.77 -6.49
C ILE A 205 -3.91 2.99 -7.15
N LEU A 206 -4.90 3.68 -7.71
CA LEU A 206 -6.07 3.10 -8.41
C LEU A 206 -6.86 2.09 -7.57
N GLY A 207 -7.17 2.45 -6.33
CA GLY A 207 -7.95 1.65 -5.40
C GLY A 207 -7.40 1.69 -3.98
N CYS A 208 -7.93 0.84 -3.10
CA CYS A 208 -7.51 0.78 -1.71
C CYS A 208 -6.64 -0.45 -1.44
N TYR A 209 -7.29 -1.60 -1.31
CA TYR A 209 -6.65 -2.86 -0.98
C TYR A 209 -7.30 -3.99 -1.74
N SER A 210 -6.54 -5.05 -1.96
CA SER A 210 -7.00 -6.24 -2.65
C SER A 210 -8.01 -7.05 -1.84
N TYR A 211 -8.83 -7.84 -2.53
CA TYR A 211 -9.74 -8.81 -1.92
C TYR A 211 -9.89 -10.07 -2.79
N ASP A 212 -10.29 -11.17 -2.18
CA ASP A 212 -10.61 -12.41 -2.88
C ASP A 212 -11.92 -12.30 -3.67
N ALA A 213 -11.82 -12.36 -5.00
CA ALA A 213 -13.00 -12.45 -5.85
C ALA A 213 -13.58 -13.87 -5.80
N VAL A 214 -14.89 -13.96 -6.02
CA VAL A 214 -15.60 -15.26 -6.04
C VAL A 214 -15.04 -16.13 -7.16
N GLY A 215 -14.64 -17.35 -6.82
CA GLY A 215 -14.13 -18.32 -7.79
C GLY A 215 -12.63 -18.24 -8.05
N ASN A 216 -11.88 -17.47 -7.25
CA ASN A 216 -10.41 -17.48 -7.32
C ASN A 216 -9.83 -18.87 -7.02
N SER A 217 -8.74 -19.19 -7.71
CA SER A 217 -7.94 -20.40 -7.46
C SER A 217 -7.15 -20.27 -6.15
N ASP A 218 -6.99 -21.38 -5.43
CA ASP A 218 -6.21 -21.45 -4.19
C ASP A 218 -4.73 -21.05 -4.38
N ASP A 219 -4.20 -21.19 -5.61
CA ASP A 219 -2.81 -20.88 -5.95
C ASP A 219 -2.55 -19.41 -6.33
N ILE A 220 -3.57 -18.54 -6.29
CA ILE A 220 -3.50 -17.18 -6.81
C ILE A 220 -2.36 -16.36 -6.18
N TYR A 221 -2.16 -16.48 -4.88
CA TYR A 221 -1.11 -15.76 -4.16
C TYR A 221 0.28 -16.30 -4.46
N ASP A 222 0.42 -17.62 -4.67
CA ASP A 222 1.68 -18.23 -5.09
C ASP A 222 2.08 -17.72 -6.48
N ARG A 223 1.12 -17.69 -7.40
CA ARG A 223 1.32 -17.08 -8.72
C ARG A 223 1.60 -15.60 -8.61
N LEU A 224 0.92 -14.83 -7.76
CA LEU A 224 1.15 -13.39 -7.67
C LEU A 224 2.51 -13.04 -7.04
N ARG A 225 2.98 -13.81 -6.06
CA ARG A 225 4.28 -13.58 -5.38
C ARG A 225 5.49 -14.16 -6.11
N ALA A 226 5.30 -15.17 -6.96
CA ALA A 226 6.42 -15.86 -7.61
C ALA A 226 7.31 -14.91 -8.45
N PRO A 227 8.65 -15.02 -8.39
CA PRO A 227 9.52 -14.17 -9.19
C PRO A 227 9.41 -14.47 -10.70
N VAL A 228 9.76 -13.49 -11.54
CA VAL A 228 9.87 -13.64 -12.99
C VAL A 228 11.27 -13.22 -13.41
N GLY A 229 12.19 -14.18 -13.58
CA GLY A 229 13.60 -13.88 -13.82
C GLY A 229 14.19 -13.07 -12.65
N ASN A 230 14.64 -11.85 -12.92
CA ASN A 230 15.20 -10.95 -11.90
C ASN A 230 14.16 -9.97 -11.30
N LEU A 231 12.86 -10.21 -11.53
CA LEU A 231 11.76 -9.43 -10.96
C LEU A 231 11.14 -10.17 -9.78
N PHE A 232 11.05 -9.50 -8.64
CA PHE A 232 10.43 -9.98 -7.41
C PHE A 232 9.21 -9.12 -7.11
N PHE A 233 8.22 -9.66 -6.39
CA PHE A 233 6.96 -8.97 -6.13
C PHE A 233 6.70 -8.92 -4.63
N GLY A 234 6.37 -7.73 -4.12
CA GLY A 234 5.99 -7.47 -2.73
C GLY A 234 4.77 -6.56 -2.66
N GLY A 235 4.30 -6.27 -1.44
CA GLY A 235 3.12 -5.44 -1.20
C GLY A 235 1.96 -6.23 -0.60
N GLU A 236 0.88 -5.54 -0.20
CA GLU A 236 -0.23 -6.18 0.53
C GLU A 236 -0.90 -7.30 -0.28
N ALA A 237 -1.04 -7.11 -1.59
CA ALA A 237 -1.78 -8.03 -2.45
C ALA A 237 -1.12 -9.40 -2.60
N VAL A 238 0.16 -9.52 -2.26
CA VAL A 238 0.89 -10.81 -2.30
C VAL A 238 0.96 -11.49 -0.93
N SER A 239 0.34 -10.91 0.10
CA SER A 239 0.28 -11.45 1.45
C SER A 239 -0.96 -12.33 1.63
N VAL A 240 -0.73 -13.65 1.79
CA VAL A 240 -1.81 -14.63 2.00
C VAL A 240 -2.54 -14.40 3.32
N ASP A 241 -1.78 -14.31 4.42
CA ASP A 241 -2.38 -14.31 5.77
C ASP A 241 -2.94 -12.93 6.18
N HIS A 242 -2.49 -11.86 5.51
CA HIS A 242 -2.66 -10.47 5.96
C HIS A 242 -2.95 -9.48 4.82
N GLN A 243 -3.71 -9.91 3.82
CA GLN A 243 -4.18 -9.05 2.72
C GLN A 243 -4.83 -7.75 3.24
N GLY A 244 -4.64 -6.66 2.49
CA GLY A 244 -5.22 -5.35 2.76
C GLY A 244 -4.64 -4.60 3.97
N SER A 245 -3.55 -5.10 4.54
CA SER A 245 -2.95 -4.54 5.75
C SER A 245 -1.52 -4.02 5.55
N VAL A 246 -1.13 -3.07 6.41
CA VAL A 246 0.23 -2.52 6.43
C VAL A 246 1.26 -3.58 6.85
N HIS A 247 0.93 -4.42 7.84
CA HIS A 247 1.85 -5.49 8.29
C HIS A 247 1.97 -6.62 7.26
N GLY A 248 0.92 -6.90 6.48
CA GLY A 248 0.99 -7.77 5.31
C GLY A 248 1.93 -7.23 4.25
N ALA A 249 1.82 -5.94 3.91
CA ALA A 249 2.73 -5.27 2.96
C ALA A 249 4.19 -5.32 3.42
N TYR A 250 4.44 -5.03 4.71
CA TYR A 250 5.78 -5.07 5.30
C TYR A 250 6.39 -6.48 5.25
N SER A 251 5.62 -7.49 5.66
CA SER A 251 6.07 -8.88 5.68
C SER A 251 6.34 -9.39 4.27
N ALA A 252 5.46 -9.08 3.31
CA ALA A 252 5.65 -9.39 1.90
C ALA A 252 6.88 -8.71 1.30
N GLY A 253 7.14 -7.44 1.64
CA GLY A 253 8.35 -6.73 1.23
C GLY A 253 9.63 -7.41 1.75
N THR A 254 9.63 -7.84 3.02
CA THR A 254 10.74 -8.57 3.63
C THR A 254 10.99 -9.90 2.91
N MET A 255 9.93 -10.68 2.65
CA MET A 255 10.04 -11.94 1.90
C MET A 255 10.59 -11.73 0.48
N ALA A 256 10.14 -10.68 -0.22
CA ALA A 256 10.63 -10.36 -1.55
C ALA A 256 12.12 -9.97 -1.54
N ALA A 257 12.56 -9.21 -0.53
CA ALA A 257 13.97 -8.85 -0.34
C ALA A 257 14.85 -10.08 -0.07
N GLU A 258 14.42 -10.98 0.81
CA GLU A 258 15.14 -12.22 1.11
C GLU A 258 15.21 -13.15 -0.12
N SER A 259 14.13 -13.23 -0.90
CA SER A 259 14.09 -14.00 -2.14
C SER A 259 15.07 -13.43 -3.18
N CYS A 260 15.06 -12.10 -3.34
CA CYS A 260 15.98 -11.38 -4.21
C CYS A 260 17.44 -11.61 -3.80
N GLN A 261 17.75 -11.48 -2.51
CA GLN A 261 19.09 -11.71 -1.97
C GLN A 261 19.57 -13.14 -2.25
N ARG A 262 18.74 -14.15 -1.98
CA ARG A 262 19.08 -15.56 -2.23
C ARG A 262 19.36 -15.82 -3.71
N HIS A 263 18.53 -15.27 -4.60
CA HIS A 263 18.72 -15.39 -6.05
C HIS A 263 20.05 -14.80 -6.52
N LEU A 264 20.38 -13.59 -6.06
CA LEU A 264 21.63 -12.92 -6.41
C LEU A 264 22.85 -13.68 -5.86
N MET A 265 22.77 -14.21 -4.64
CA MET A 265 23.86 -15.02 -4.06
C MET A 265 24.11 -16.33 -4.81
N GLN A 266 23.07 -17.01 -5.28
CA GLN A 266 23.22 -18.21 -6.11
C GLN A 266 23.86 -17.89 -7.47
N GLY A 267 23.52 -16.73 -8.05
CA GLY A 267 24.18 -16.21 -9.23
C GLY A 267 25.68 -15.94 -9.02
N LEU A 268 26.07 -15.44 -7.85
CA LEU A 268 27.47 -15.19 -7.48
C LEU A 268 28.25 -16.48 -7.18
N GLY A 269 27.66 -17.41 -6.42
CA GLY A 269 28.29 -18.70 -6.10
C GLY A 269 28.46 -19.65 -7.29
N SER A 270 27.76 -19.39 -8.41
CA SER A 270 28.00 -20.07 -9.69
C SER A 270 29.12 -19.42 -10.52
N LEU A 271 29.43 -18.13 -10.31
CA LEU A 271 30.53 -17.43 -10.96
C LEU A 271 31.90 -17.85 -10.42
N GLU A 272 32.02 -18.19 -9.12
CA GLU A 272 33.25 -18.74 -8.53
C GLU A 272 33.65 -20.12 -9.09
N ARG A 273 32.76 -20.80 -9.82
CA ARG A 273 33.01 -22.13 -10.42
C ARG A 273 33.34 -22.11 -11.91
N ILE A 274 33.54 -20.95 -12.52
CA ILE A 274 34.01 -20.85 -13.91
C ILE A 274 35.55 -20.76 -13.89
N PRO A 275 36.30 -21.72 -14.45
CA PRO A 275 37.73 -21.55 -14.63
C PRO A 275 37.97 -20.37 -15.57
N LEU A 276 38.81 -19.43 -15.14
CA LEU A 276 39.27 -18.28 -15.92
C LEU A 276 39.87 -18.73 -17.26
N ALA A 277 39.06 -18.76 -18.32
CA ALA A 277 39.54 -18.71 -19.68
C ALA A 277 39.54 -17.24 -20.12
N ALA A 278 40.75 -16.71 -20.34
CA ALA A 278 41.00 -15.33 -20.68
C ALA A 278 40.33 -14.92 -21.99
N CYS A 279 39.54 -13.85 -21.97
CA CYS A 279 39.25 -13.03 -23.15
C CYS A 279 39.37 -11.54 -22.77
N ARG A 280 40.19 -10.85 -23.56
CA ARG A 280 40.63 -9.47 -23.42
C ARG A 280 39.51 -8.45 -23.67
N GLU A 281 39.77 -7.26 -23.12
CA GLU A 281 39.03 -6.01 -23.12
C GLU A 281 38.56 -5.50 -24.49
N GLU A 282 37.42 -4.79 -24.51
CA GLU A 282 37.30 -3.47 -25.13
C GLU A 282 36.15 -2.66 -24.48
N ILE A 283 36.36 -1.34 -24.41
CA ILE A 283 35.79 -0.33 -23.51
C ILE A 283 34.62 0.41 -24.14
N ILE A 284 33.57 0.79 -23.38
CA ILE A 284 32.80 2.04 -23.58
C ILE A 284 32.35 2.64 -22.21
N GLU A 285 32.85 3.83 -21.87
CA GLU A 285 32.34 4.80 -20.87
C GLU A 285 30.99 5.39 -21.36
N THR A 286 30.00 5.82 -20.58
CA THR A 286 29.94 6.44 -19.26
C THR A 286 28.66 5.97 -18.54
N THR A 287 28.78 5.42 -17.34
CA THR A 287 27.63 5.10 -16.47
C THR A 287 27.93 5.65 -15.09
N ILE A 288 27.02 6.45 -14.53
CA ILE A 288 27.12 6.90 -13.13
C ILE A 288 26.73 5.69 -12.27
N PRO A 289 27.67 5.08 -11.51
CA PRO A 289 27.31 3.99 -10.61
C PRO A 289 26.51 4.56 -9.44
N LEU A 290 25.46 3.85 -9.04
CA LEU A 290 24.81 4.08 -7.74
C LEU A 290 25.83 3.74 -6.64
N GLN A 291 26.47 4.77 -6.10
CA GLN A 291 27.34 4.65 -4.96
C GLN A 291 26.44 4.61 -3.70
N ILE A 292 26.31 3.44 -3.09
CA ILE A 292 25.75 3.31 -1.75
C ILE A 292 26.75 3.97 -0.80
N SER A 293 26.54 5.24 -0.48
CA SER A 293 27.30 5.95 0.54
C SER A 293 26.92 5.39 1.90
N ARG A 294 27.80 4.56 2.47
CA ARG A 294 27.86 4.37 3.92
C ARG A 294 28.66 5.54 4.50
N LEU A 295 27.98 6.48 5.13
CA LEU A 295 28.49 7.31 6.23
C LEU A 295 27.33 7.61 7.17
#